data_AF-A0AB34K1N8-F1
#
_entry.id   AF-A0AB34K1N8-F1
#
_cell.length_a   1.000
_cell.length_b   1.000
_cell.length_c   1.000
_cell.angle_alpha   90.00
_cell.angle_beta   90.00
_cell.angle_gamma   90.00
#
_symmetry.space_group_name_H-M   'P 1'
#
loop_
_entity.id
_entity.type
_entity.pdbx_description
1 polymer ?
#
loop_
_entity_poly.entity_id
_entity_poly.type
_entity_poly.pdbx_seq_one_letter_code
_entity_poly.pdbx_strand_id
1 'polypeptide(L)'
;MVPALSSHQQLNQHAPHFMGPPHAGQDNAAQLQLQVQLLQLQMQQMRQQQLQMHHMGPVSGVAFPSAHVPSLLGYPPVVPILPAQLQAQPPPLPAAPAQPQSRSVGAGSLPSYGFCSAQTTAACMQSGFSSQAPGGSVLPASASHTRGPRSGVHDTNSVADVKAGAVRAGGGALTGSFWGHLVALAKDPKGSRQLQAQLPRMADQQLARAAEELSPHLYELSRHTFGNYLVSKLASIPQMYAPLTRALKGNVVDLLQHAQGSRVVQAALASLPPAAAMELTSELDGRILECAMDTHGSWGVCIAFKHTRASFILKQMSKHMYALSTQQHGCRVVQSVLQAASSAHLDLSLPVSAILGGEIEYLAMHPFGNYAVQVSLRHCDEKQRLQLLDALLPRLLQLSTSKHGSNVAETVLMLADEAQISRASEQIFGNGPECRSALQQLVEHPFGNYVLQTLLRRMEPEQRSLAAVSVRAVTTPSNYGRSVLARVGEDDDIGEETAHSTSGAAFASSHVAMLIGSSGILDEVGRSC
;
A
#
# COMPACT_ATOMS: atom_id res chain seq x y z
N MET A 1 66.16 -18.32 -27.38
CA MET A 1 65.15 -19.38 -27.56
C MET A 1 64.85 -20.01 -26.21
N VAL A 2 63.66 -20.57 -26.05
CA VAL A 2 63.10 -21.25 -24.85
C VAL A 2 63.39 -22.76 -25.04
N PRO A 3 63.75 -23.58 -24.01
CA PRO A 3 62.76 -24.00 -23.01
C PRO A 3 63.19 -24.26 -21.55
N ALA A 4 62.18 -24.04 -20.68
CA ALA A 4 61.78 -24.79 -19.48
C ALA A 4 62.81 -25.51 -18.58
N LEU A 5 62.74 -25.18 -17.28
CA LEU A 5 63.06 -26.08 -16.18
C LEU A 5 61.96 -26.01 -15.10
N SER A 6 61.66 -27.15 -14.50
CA SER A 6 60.71 -27.31 -13.39
C SER A 6 61.46 -27.88 -12.19
N SER A 7 61.38 -27.26 -11.00
CA SER A 7 61.91 -27.85 -9.77
C SER A 7 61.24 -27.30 -8.51
N HIS A 8 61.00 -28.18 -7.55
CA HIS A 8 60.56 -27.81 -6.20
C HIS A 8 61.68 -27.15 -5.40
N GLN A 9 61.33 -26.27 -4.47
CA GLN A 9 61.98 -26.29 -3.16
C GLN A 9 61.03 -25.86 -2.03
N GLN A 10 61.32 -26.33 -0.82
CA GLN A 10 60.52 -26.11 0.38
C GLN A 10 60.94 -24.81 1.08
N LEU A 11 59.99 -24.14 1.72
CA LEU A 11 60.24 -23.36 2.95
C LEU A 11 59.02 -23.50 3.87
N ASN A 12 59.25 -23.45 5.19
CA ASN A 12 58.26 -23.76 6.21
C ASN A 12 58.41 -22.79 7.39
N GLN A 13 57.37 -22.68 8.21
CA GLN A 13 57.30 -21.97 9.49
C GLN A 13 57.33 -20.43 9.42
N HIS A 14 56.15 -19.82 9.53
CA HIS A 14 55.76 -19.09 10.74
C HIS A 14 54.24 -18.89 10.77
N ALA A 15 53.62 -19.07 11.94
CA ALA A 15 52.17 -18.91 12.12
C ALA A 15 51.88 -17.78 13.14
N PRO A 16 51.04 -16.79 12.81
CA PRO A 16 50.49 -15.84 13.76
C PRO A 16 49.21 -16.38 14.42
N HIS A 17 48.93 -15.95 15.66
CA HIS A 17 47.73 -16.35 16.39
C HIS A 17 46.44 -15.77 15.79
N PHE A 18 45.37 -16.57 15.81
CA PHE A 18 44.02 -16.14 15.47
C PHE A 18 43.40 -15.36 16.65
N MET A 19 43.26 -14.05 16.54
CA MET A 19 42.36 -13.26 17.40
C MET A 19 41.00 -13.13 16.71
N GLY A 20 39.93 -13.52 17.42
CA GLY A 20 38.55 -13.32 16.95
C GLY A 20 38.12 -11.85 17.05
N PRO A 21 37.22 -11.37 16.16
CA PRO A 21 36.71 -10.01 16.21
C PRO A 21 35.76 -9.79 17.41
N PRO A 22 35.70 -8.57 17.98
CA PRO A 22 34.80 -8.25 19.08
C PRO A 22 33.32 -8.14 18.66
N HIS A 23 32.44 -8.12 19.65
CA HIS A 23 30.97 -8.17 19.48
C HIS A 23 30.41 -7.04 18.59
N ALA A 24 29.88 -7.40 17.41
CA ALA A 24 29.11 -6.52 16.51
C ALA A 24 27.63 -6.95 16.38
N GLY A 25 27.08 -7.60 17.41
CA GLY A 25 25.79 -8.30 17.35
C GLY A 25 24.55 -7.53 17.81
N GLN A 26 24.71 -6.45 18.59
CA GLN A 26 23.56 -5.78 19.25
C GLN A 26 23.06 -4.54 18.50
N ASP A 27 23.95 -3.67 17.99
CA ASP A 27 23.54 -2.45 17.28
C ASP A 27 22.76 -2.73 15.98
N ASN A 28 23.17 -3.76 15.23
CA ASN A 28 22.46 -4.20 14.02
C ASN A 28 21.02 -4.65 14.33
N ALA A 29 20.79 -5.30 15.47
CA ALA A 29 19.44 -5.72 15.87
C ALA A 29 18.56 -4.51 16.23
N ALA A 30 19.12 -3.51 16.93
CA ALA A 30 18.41 -2.27 17.25
C ALA A 30 18.08 -1.44 15.99
N GLN A 31 19.02 -1.34 15.03
CA GLN A 31 18.77 -0.67 13.75
C GLN A 31 17.70 -1.38 12.91
N LEU A 32 17.74 -2.72 12.83
CA LEU A 32 16.70 -3.51 12.16
C LEU A 32 15.32 -3.33 12.82
N GLN A 33 15.23 -3.33 14.16
CA GLN A 33 13.98 -3.05 14.87
C GLN A 33 13.45 -1.65 14.56
N LEU A 34 14.30 -0.61 14.60
CA LEU A 34 13.90 0.77 14.29
C LEU A 34 13.41 0.90 12.84
N GLN A 35 14.07 0.22 11.89
CA GLN A 35 13.68 0.22 10.48
C GLN A 35 12.35 -0.50 10.22
N VAL A 36 12.11 -1.63 10.90
CA VAL A 36 10.79 -2.31 10.89
C VAL A 36 9.71 -1.43 11.52
N GLN A 37 10.00 -0.73 12.62
CA GLN A 37 9.05 0.14 13.32
C GLN A 37 8.66 1.36 12.46
N LEU A 38 9.62 1.95 11.73
CA LEU A 38 9.38 3.00 10.73
C LEU A 38 8.50 2.50 9.57
N LEU A 39 8.74 1.28 9.07
CA LEU A 39 7.95 0.68 8.00
C LEU A 39 6.50 0.40 8.45
N GLN A 40 6.31 -0.09 9.69
CA GLN A 40 5.00 -0.26 10.30
C GLN A 40 4.26 1.08 10.47
N LEU A 41 4.96 2.15 10.85
CA LEU A 41 4.38 3.48 10.98
C LEU A 41 3.95 4.05 9.61
N GLN A 42 4.75 3.88 8.55
CA GLN A 42 4.35 4.24 7.19
C GLN A 42 3.11 3.45 6.73
N MET A 43 3.04 2.14 7.02
CA MET A 43 1.87 1.31 6.72
C MET A 43 0.61 1.80 7.45
N GLN A 44 0.71 2.19 8.72
CA GLN A 44 -0.41 2.80 9.46
C GLN A 44 -0.85 4.14 8.85
N GLN A 45 0.09 5.02 8.51
CA GLN A 45 -0.22 6.32 7.89
C GLN A 45 -0.91 6.14 6.53
N MET A 46 -0.46 5.19 5.70
CA MET A 46 -1.10 4.87 4.42
C MET A 46 -2.54 4.35 4.63
N ARG A 47 -2.75 3.48 5.63
CA ARG A 47 -4.08 2.98 6.01
C ARG A 47 -5.01 4.08 6.53
N GLN A 48 -4.49 5.04 7.30
CA GLN A 48 -5.27 6.22 7.73
C GLN A 48 -5.66 7.12 6.55
N GLN A 49 -4.76 7.35 5.59
CA GLN A 49 -5.07 8.12 4.38
C GLN A 49 -6.15 7.42 3.52
N GLN A 50 -6.11 6.09 3.38
CA GLN A 50 -7.16 5.32 2.72
C GLN A 50 -8.52 5.44 3.43
N LEU A 51 -8.55 5.38 4.77
CA LEU A 51 -9.79 5.54 5.56
C LEU A 51 -10.37 6.96 5.46
N GLN A 52 -9.53 8.00 5.44
CA GLN A 52 -9.97 9.38 5.23
C GLN A 52 -10.61 9.58 3.84
N MET A 53 -10.11 8.88 2.81
CA MET A 53 -10.71 8.87 1.46
C MET A 53 -12.06 8.13 1.37
N HIS A 54 -12.53 7.46 2.43
CA HIS A 54 -13.84 6.78 2.47
C HIS A 54 -14.91 7.54 3.28
N HIS A 55 -14.60 8.71 3.86
CA HIS A 55 -15.57 9.51 4.63
C HIS A 55 -16.28 10.62 3.82
N MET A 56 -16.12 10.63 2.50
CA MET A 56 -16.82 11.56 1.59
C MET A 56 -17.89 10.82 0.77
N GLY A 57 -18.96 10.41 1.44
CA GLY A 57 -20.15 9.85 0.78
C GLY A 57 -20.95 10.91 -0.01
N PRO A 58 -21.85 10.49 -0.92
CA PRO A 58 -22.59 11.41 -1.79
C PRO A 58 -23.64 12.22 -1.02
N VAL A 59 -23.86 13.46 -1.46
CA VAL A 59 -24.94 14.33 -0.95
C VAL A 59 -26.22 14.05 -1.75
N SER A 60 -27.24 13.54 -1.07
CA SER A 60 -28.56 13.29 -1.67
C SER A 60 -29.38 14.58 -1.85
N GLY A 61 -30.11 14.69 -2.97
CA GLY A 61 -31.35 15.49 -3.01
C GLY A 61 -31.49 16.57 -4.08
N VAL A 62 -31.60 16.19 -5.35
CA VAL A 62 -32.47 16.89 -6.34
C VAL A 62 -33.09 15.83 -7.24
N ALA A 63 -34.35 16.00 -7.66
CA ALA A 63 -35.05 15.08 -8.57
C ALA A 63 -35.77 15.86 -9.68
N PHE A 64 -35.53 15.48 -10.94
CA PHE A 64 -36.27 15.90 -12.15
C PHE A 64 -36.16 14.78 -13.22
N PRO A 65 -37.03 14.75 -14.26
CA PRO A 65 -37.55 13.49 -14.81
C PRO A 65 -36.76 12.88 -15.99
N SER A 66 -37.12 11.63 -16.28
CA SER A 66 -36.57 10.78 -17.35
C SER A 66 -36.77 11.34 -18.76
N ALA A 67 -35.78 11.06 -19.62
CA ALA A 67 -35.92 11.02 -21.08
C ALA A 67 -35.51 9.63 -21.58
N HIS A 68 -36.22 9.08 -22.58
CA HIS A 68 -35.91 7.76 -23.15
C HIS A 68 -34.81 7.83 -24.23
N VAL A 69 -33.83 6.92 -24.15
CA VAL A 69 -33.07 6.39 -25.29
C VAL A 69 -32.88 4.88 -25.07
N PRO A 70 -32.97 4.00 -26.08
CA PRO A 70 -33.01 2.55 -25.85
C PRO A 70 -31.65 1.90 -25.55
N SER A 71 -31.66 0.85 -24.72
CA SER A 71 -30.48 0.00 -24.45
C SER A 71 -30.27 -1.05 -25.56
N LEU A 72 -29.02 -1.28 -25.96
CA LEU A 72 -28.61 -2.45 -26.73
C LEU A 72 -27.38 -3.11 -26.08
N LEU A 73 -27.43 -4.45 -26.00
CA LEU A 73 -26.39 -5.38 -25.53
C LEU A 73 -25.90 -5.16 -24.08
N GLY A 74 -26.10 -6.19 -23.24
CA GLY A 74 -25.84 -6.11 -21.81
C GLY A 74 -24.57 -6.84 -21.37
N TYR A 75 -23.89 -6.28 -20.37
CA TYR A 75 -23.00 -6.97 -19.45
C TYR A 75 -23.40 -6.59 -18.01
N PRO A 76 -23.40 -7.52 -17.04
CA PRO A 76 -23.72 -7.21 -15.65
C PRO A 76 -22.59 -6.40 -14.97
N PRO A 77 -22.90 -5.49 -14.03
CA PRO A 77 -21.90 -4.72 -13.32
C PRO A 77 -21.11 -5.60 -12.33
N VAL A 78 -19.78 -5.51 -12.36
CA VAL A 78 -18.90 -6.23 -11.44
C VAL A 78 -18.90 -5.56 -10.06
N VAL A 79 -19.33 -6.29 -9.03
CA VAL A 79 -19.30 -5.84 -7.63
C VAL A 79 -17.88 -6.01 -7.06
N PRO A 80 -17.26 -4.98 -6.46
CA PRO A 80 -15.93 -5.10 -5.88
C PRO A 80 -15.96 -5.88 -4.55
N ILE A 81 -15.45 -7.11 -4.58
CA ILE A 81 -15.25 -7.93 -3.37
C ILE A 81 -14.06 -7.37 -2.57
N LEU A 82 -14.32 -6.87 -1.36
CA LEU A 82 -13.24 -6.57 -0.40
C LEU A 82 -12.66 -7.89 0.16
N PRO A 83 -11.33 -8.05 0.25
CA PRO A 83 -10.73 -9.15 1.00
C PRO A 83 -10.98 -8.96 2.50
N ALA A 84 -11.39 -10.03 3.18
CA ALA A 84 -11.64 -10.03 4.61
C ALA A 84 -10.35 -9.78 5.43
N GLN A 85 -10.44 -8.97 6.48
CA GLN A 85 -9.31 -8.70 7.36
C GLN A 85 -9.12 -9.83 8.39
N LEU A 86 -8.27 -10.81 8.07
CA LEU A 86 -7.77 -11.73 9.08
C LEU A 86 -6.81 -10.99 10.03
N GLN A 87 -7.17 -10.94 11.32
CA GLN A 87 -6.31 -10.40 12.37
C GLN A 87 -5.26 -11.42 12.77
N ALA A 88 -4.01 -11.22 12.34
CA ALA A 88 -2.88 -12.02 12.80
C ALA A 88 -2.46 -11.58 14.22
N GLN A 89 -2.66 -12.47 15.21
CA GLN A 89 -1.99 -12.38 16.52
C GLN A 89 -0.49 -12.67 16.35
N PRO A 90 0.41 -12.04 17.13
CA PRO A 90 1.82 -12.41 17.16
C PRO A 90 2.02 -13.78 17.84
N PRO A 91 3.05 -14.56 17.45
CA PRO A 91 3.33 -15.85 18.06
C PRO A 91 3.89 -15.70 19.50
N PRO A 92 3.65 -16.67 20.39
CA PRO A 92 4.26 -16.69 21.72
C PRO A 92 5.77 -16.98 21.65
N LEU A 93 6.52 -16.46 22.62
CA LEU A 93 7.95 -16.71 22.77
C LEU A 93 8.23 -18.10 23.39
N PRO A 94 9.36 -18.74 23.06
CA PRO A 94 9.71 -20.05 23.62
C PRO A 94 10.05 -19.97 25.12
N ALA A 95 9.69 -21.02 25.86
CA ALA A 95 9.96 -21.11 27.30
C ALA A 95 11.44 -21.43 27.59
N ALA A 96 11.98 -20.81 28.65
CA ALA A 96 13.30 -21.13 29.19
C ALA A 96 13.27 -22.45 29.99
N PRO A 97 14.40 -23.19 30.11
CA PRO A 97 14.45 -24.47 30.81
C PRO A 97 14.30 -24.32 32.33
N ALA A 98 13.74 -25.35 32.97
CA ALA A 98 13.47 -25.41 34.41
C ALA A 98 14.60 -26.09 35.21
N GLN A 99 14.45 -26.04 36.55
CA GLN A 99 15.17 -26.72 37.66
C GLN A 99 15.95 -25.75 38.59
N PRO A 100 16.02 -25.98 39.92
CA PRO A 100 15.18 -26.83 40.79
C PRO A 100 14.50 -26.02 41.94
N GLN A 101 13.82 -26.71 42.87
CA GLN A 101 13.14 -26.11 44.03
C GLN A 101 14.02 -26.09 45.30
N SER A 102 13.86 -25.08 46.17
CA SER A 102 14.10 -25.20 47.62
C SER A 102 13.29 -24.18 48.43
N ARG A 103 13.03 -24.46 49.72
CA ARG A 103 12.17 -23.66 50.62
C ARG A 103 12.95 -22.61 51.43
N SER A 104 12.22 -21.65 51.99
CA SER A 104 12.72 -20.61 52.90
C SER A 104 13.07 -21.10 54.30
N VAL A 105 14.15 -20.54 54.89
CA VAL A 105 14.41 -20.47 56.34
C VAL A 105 15.05 -19.11 56.66
N GLY A 106 14.72 -18.54 57.82
CA GLY A 106 14.90 -17.14 58.15
C GLY A 106 16.26 -16.64 58.69
N ALA A 107 16.22 -15.33 58.97
CA ALA A 107 17.03 -14.53 59.91
C ALA A 107 18.52 -14.26 59.61
N GLY A 108 18.98 -13.04 59.98
CA GLY A 108 20.41 -12.76 60.20
C GLY A 108 20.94 -11.43 59.65
N SER A 109 20.95 -10.39 60.49
CA SER A 109 21.96 -9.32 60.69
C SER A 109 22.77 -8.66 59.54
N LEU A 110 23.07 -7.37 59.77
CA LEU A 110 24.13 -6.52 59.17
C LEU A 110 25.56 -7.01 59.58
N PRO A 111 26.73 -6.43 59.17
CA PRO A 111 26.93 -5.15 58.44
C PRO A 111 28.11 -5.01 57.41
N SER A 112 28.07 -3.92 56.64
CA SER A 112 29.21 -3.05 56.22
C SER A 112 30.36 -3.56 55.30
N TYR A 113 31.17 -2.55 54.88
CA TYR A 113 32.39 -2.55 54.06
C TYR A 113 32.24 -2.86 52.55
N GLY A 114 32.99 -2.20 51.65
CA GLY A 114 33.88 -1.03 51.84
C GLY A 114 35.07 -0.99 50.86
N PHE A 115 35.55 0.22 50.53
CA PHE A 115 36.63 0.56 49.57
C PHE A 115 36.30 0.31 48.08
N CYS A 116 36.57 1.17 47.08
CA CYS A 116 37.36 2.42 46.88
C CYS A 116 38.75 2.26 46.20
N SER A 117 39.16 3.36 45.54
CA SER A 117 40.43 3.64 44.83
C SER A 117 40.59 3.01 43.42
N ALA A 118 41.24 3.67 42.44
CA ALA A 118 41.51 5.11 42.26
C ALA A 118 41.90 5.46 40.80
N GLN A 119 41.71 6.74 40.46
CA GLN A 119 42.53 7.67 39.64
C GLN A 119 43.74 7.10 38.83
N THR A 120 44.08 7.62 37.64
CA THR A 120 44.81 8.91 37.53
C THR A 120 44.72 9.61 36.15
N THR A 121 44.86 10.93 36.20
CA THR A 121 44.58 12.02 35.25
C THR A 121 45.45 12.19 33.98
N ALA A 122 44.84 12.72 32.90
CA ALA A 122 45.26 13.92 32.13
C ALA A 122 44.15 14.29 31.09
N ALA A 123 43.59 15.50 30.88
CA ALA A 123 43.66 16.87 31.44
C ALA A 123 44.53 17.95 30.72
N CYS A 124 43.93 18.76 29.82
CA CYS A 124 44.38 20.13 29.49
C CYS A 124 43.25 21.04 28.91
N MET A 125 42.94 22.15 29.61
CA MET A 125 42.40 23.49 29.20
C MET A 125 41.16 23.60 28.25
N GLN A 126 40.02 24.19 28.65
CA GLN A 126 39.67 25.63 28.94
C GLN A 126 39.48 26.50 27.67
N SER A 127 38.55 27.46 27.55
CA SER A 127 37.57 28.15 28.44
C SER A 127 36.36 28.69 27.60
N GLY A 128 35.22 29.20 28.09
CA GLY A 128 34.63 29.47 29.41
C GLY A 128 33.12 29.86 29.26
N PHE A 129 32.26 29.71 30.28
CA PHE A 129 31.71 30.77 31.16
C PHE A 129 30.93 31.93 30.48
N SER A 130 29.78 32.43 30.96
CA SER A 130 29.17 32.38 32.32
C SER A 130 27.63 32.21 32.33
N SER A 131 27.06 31.99 33.53
CA SER A 131 25.62 31.94 33.84
C SER A 131 25.22 33.08 34.80
N GLN A 132 23.92 33.29 35.05
CA GLN A 132 23.34 33.46 36.42
C GLN A 132 21.81 33.60 36.47
N ALA A 133 21.22 33.15 37.58
CA ALA A 133 19.86 33.44 38.06
C ALA A 133 19.76 33.11 39.58
N PRO A 134 18.90 33.81 40.33
CA PRO A 134 18.07 33.16 41.38
C PRO A 134 16.62 33.75 41.44
N GLY A 135 15.58 33.12 42.02
CA GLY A 135 15.42 31.82 42.71
C GLY A 135 15.01 31.98 44.19
N GLY A 136 13.92 31.41 44.76
CA GLY A 136 12.81 30.60 44.22
C GLY A 136 11.42 31.19 44.60
N SER A 137 10.48 30.56 45.34
CA SER A 137 10.38 29.21 45.94
C SER A 137 9.01 28.99 46.65
N VAL A 138 8.68 27.74 47.07
CA VAL A 138 7.61 27.30 48.02
C VAL A 138 6.16 27.11 47.47
N LEU A 139 5.46 26.10 48.04
CA LEU A 139 4.11 25.55 47.76
C LEU A 139 3.38 25.33 49.13
N PRO A 140 2.17 24.70 49.31
CA PRO A 140 1.22 24.10 48.35
C PRO A 140 -0.31 24.30 48.65
N ALA A 141 -1.16 23.63 47.84
CA ALA A 141 -2.42 22.91 48.20
C ALA A 141 -3.82 23.60 48.33
N SER A 142 -4.81 22.87 47.75
CA SER A 142 -6.19 22.59 48.22
C SER A 142 -7.30 23.66 48.33
N ALA A 143 -8.05 23.78 47.22
CA ALA A 143 -9.50 23.51 47.09
C ALA A 143 -10.57 23.96 48.12
N SER A 144 -11.57 24.70 47.57
CA SER A 144 -13.04 24.52 47.73
C SER A 144 -13.85 25.25 48.84
N HIS A 145 -15.11 25.57 48.47
CA HIS A 145 -16.27 26.00 49.30
C HIS A 145 -16.25 27.41 49.96
N THR A 146 -17.36 28.13 50.22
CA THR A 146 -18.70 28.24 49.57
C THR A 146 -19.42 29.58 49.96
N ARG A 147 -20.40 30.01 49.14
CA ARG A 147 -21.63 30.81 49.49
C ARG A 147 -21.53 32.23 50.13
N GLY A 148 -21.78 33.25 49.28
CA GLY A 148 -22.82 34.29 49.47
C GLY A 148 -22.70 35.33 50.60
N PRO A 149 -23.74 36.17 50.87
CA PRO A 149 -25.07 36.25 50.23
C PRO A 149 -25.54 37.67 49.76
N ARG A 150 -26.63 37.73 48.94
CA ARG A 150 -27.74 38.75 48.82
C ARG A 150 -27.40 40.27 48.75
N SER A 151 -28.15 41.18 48.11
CA SER A 151 -29.45 41.26 47.40
C SER A 151 -29.35 42.38 46.31
N GLY A 152 -30.24 42.62 45.34
CA GLY A 152 -31.57 42.10 45.01
C GLY A 152 -32.65 43.21 45.00
N VAL A 153 -33.21 43.59 43.84
CA VAL A 153 -34.51 44.32 43.65
C VAL A 153 -34.90 44.38 42.14
N HIS A 154 -36.21 44.55 41.90
CA HIS A 154 -37.02 44.59 40.66
C HIS A 154 -36.97 45.96 39.88
N ASP A 155 -37.59 46.24 38.71
CA ASP A 155 -38.60 45.52 37.89
C ASP A 155 -38.76 45.98 36.39
N THR A 156 -39.32 45.10 35.54
CA THR A 156 -40.17 45.33 34.31
C THR A 156 -39.69 45.99 32.97
N ASN A 157 -40.35 45.54 31.88
CA ASN A 157 -40.54 46.11 30.51
C ASN A 157 -39.34 46.15 29.51
N SER A 158 -39.48 45.89 28.19
CA SER A 158 -40.58 45.29 27.38
C SER A 158 -40.09 44.83 25.97
N VAL A 159 -40.67 43.73 25.44
CA VAL A 159 -41.06 43.36 24.02
C VAL A 159 -40.39 44.12 22.83
N ALA A 160 -39.88 43.53 21.72
CA ALA A 160 -40.14 42.24 21.02
C ALA A 160 -38.91 41.67 20.22
N ASP A 161 -39.11 40.50 19.59
CA ASP A 161 -38.22 39.75 18.70
C ASP A 161 -37.64 40.47 17.46
N VAL A 162 -36.42 40.07 17.07
CA VAL A 162 -36.18 39.39 15.77
C VAL A 162 -35.20 38.23 15.96
N LYS A 163 -35.61 36.99 15.65
CA LYS A 163 -34.69 35.84 15.50
C LYS A 163 -34.11 35.79 14.10
N ALA A 164 -32.81 36.11 13.97
CA ALA A 164 -32.01 35.74 12.80
C ALA A 164 -31.11 34.53 13.15
N GLY A 165 -31.24 33.44 12.40
CA GLY A 165 -30.52 32.18 12.67
C GLY A 165 -29.02 32.29 12.40
N ALA A 166 -28.21 32.36 13.45
CA ALA A 166 -26.76 32.47 13.34
C ALA A 166 -26.11 31.16 12.89
N VAL A 167 -26.00 30.96 11.57
CA VAL A 167 -25.17 29.90 10.96
C VAL A 167 -23.69 30.20 11.28
N ARG A 168 -23.18 29.61 12.37
CA ARG A 168 -21.77 29.71 12.78
C ARG A 168 -20.85 28.91 11.86
N ALA A 169 -20.65 29.40 10.65
CA ALA A 169 -19.54 28.98 9.80
C ALA A 169 -18.23 29.53 10.42
N GLY A 170 -17.54 28.70 11.20
CA GLY A 170 -16.33 29.07 11.95
C GLY A 170 -15.11 29.33 11.08
N GLY A 171 -15.06 30.49 10.42
CA GLY A 171 -13.90 30.98 9.69
C GLY A 171 -13.70 32.46 9.96
N GLY A 172 -12.59 32.82 10.63
CA GLY A 172 -12.21 34.22 10.79
C GLY A 172 -11.94 34.84 9.42
N ALA A 173 -12.73 35.84 9.04
CA ALA A 173 -12.47 36.67 7.87
C ALA A 173 -11.07 37.31 7.97
N LEU A 174 -10.45 37.61 6.84
CA LEU A 174 -9.18 38.35 6.82
C LEU A 174 -9.43 39.80 7.28
N THR A 175 -9.20 40.06 8.57
CA THR A 175 -9.41 41.36 9.22
C THR A 175 -8.26 42.31 8.89
N GLY A 176 -8.54 43.34 8.10
CA GLY A 176 -7.54 44.26 7.53
C GLY A 176 -7.16 43.94 6.08
N SER A 177 -6.44 44.83 5.42
CA SER A 177 -5.98 44.62 4.04
C SER A 177 -4.85 43.60 3.98
N PHE A 178 -5.20 42.32 3.85
CA PHE A 178 -4.26 41.21 3.68
C PHE A 178 -3.46 41.25 2.35
N TRP A 179 -3.85 42.12 1.42
CA TRP A 179 -3.10 42.39 0.20
C TRP A 179 -1.71 42.96 0.52
N GLY A 180 -0.71 42.58 -0.26
CA GLY A 180 0.71 42.80 0.03
C GLY A 180 1.29 41.85 1.09
N HIS A 181 0.48 40.95 1.67
CA HIS A 181 0.85 40.05 2.76
C HIS A 181 0.48 38.58 2.50
N LEU A 182 -0.06 38.22 1.32
CA LEU A 182 -0.46 36.85 0.97
C LEU A 182 0.72 35.87 1.04
N VAL A 183 1.92 36.28 0.64
CA VAL A 183 3.14 35.45 0.70
C VAL A 183 3.55 35.17 2.14
N ALA A 184 3.41 36.15 3.04
CA ALA A 184 3.69 35.97 4.47
C ALA A 184 2.62 35.07 5.12
N LEU A 185 1.34 35.28 4.82
CA LEU A 185 0.24 34.43 5.25
C LEU A 185 0.41 32.99 4.75
N ALA A 186 0.83 32.77 3.50
CA ALA A 186 1.12 31.45 2.94
C ALA A 186 2.29 30.73 3.63
N LYS A 187 3.18 31.47 4.31
CA LYS A 187 4.26 30.92 5.13
C LYS A 187 3.86 30.71 6.60
N ASP A 188 2.76 31.30 7.08
CA ASP A 188 2.19 31.02 8.40
C ASP A 188 1.27 29.76 8.39
N PRO A 189 1.28 28.91 9.43
CA PRO A 189 0.41 27.73 9.50
C PRO A 189 -1.09 28.03 9.52
N LYS A 190 -1.52 29.13 10.14
CA LYS A 190 -2.93 29.57 10.20
C LYS A 190 -3.28 30.36 8.94
N GLY A 191 -2.43 31.27 8.51
CA GLY A 191 -2.58 32.06 7.29
C GLY A 191 -2.74 31.18 6.05
N SER A 192 -1.89 30.17 5.87
CA SER A 192 -1.99 29.23 4.75
C SER A 192 -3.34 28.51 4.72
N ARG A 193 -3.84 28.07 5.89
CA ARG A 193 -5.17 27.44 6.01
C ARG A 193 -6.31 28.42 5.75
N GLN A 194 -6.19 29.68 6.15
CA GLN A 194 -7.16 30.74 5.83
C GLN A 194 -7.21 31.00 4.32
N LEU A 195 -6.06 31.13 3.65
CA LEU A 195 -5.99 31.33 2.21
C LEU A 195 -6.53 30.13 1.41
N GLN A 196 -6.21 28.90 1.82
CA GLN A 196 -6.77 27.68 1.23
C GLN A 196 -8.31 27.62 1.32
N ALA A 197 -8.90 28.18 2.39
CA ALA A 197 -10.35 28.20 2.60
C ALA A 197 -11.06 29.38 1.91
N GLN A 198 -10.37 30.51 1.71
CA GLN A 198 -10.95 31.76 1.21
C GLN A 198 -10.71 32.01 -0.27
N LEU A 199 -9.49 31.80 -0.80
CA LEU A 199 -9.21 32.07 -2.22
C LEU A 199 -10.14 31.33 -3.19
N PRO A 200 -10.51 30.03 -3.01
CA PRO A 200 -11.44 29.33 -3.90
C PRO A 200 -12.90 29.85 -3.89
N ARG A 201 -13.19 30.91 -3.12
CA ARG A 201 -14.50 31.55 -2.99
C ARG A 201 -14.47 33.05 -3.32
N MET A 202 -13.31 33.57 -3.73
CA MET A 202 -13.15 34.98 -4.11
C MET A 202 -13.61 35.22 -5.56
N ALA A 203 -14.00 36.45 -5.87
CA ALA A 203 -14.38 36.86 -7.22
C ALA A 203 -13.17 36.95 -8.16
N ASP A 204 -13.38 36.87 -9.49
CA ASP A 204 -12.29 36.84 -10.48
C ASP A 204 -11.28 37.98 -10.35
N GLN A 205 -11.73 39.21 -10.04
CA GLN A 205 -10.85 40.36 -9.83
C GLN A 205 -9.95 40.21 -8.60
N GLN A 206 -10.45 39.57 -7.54
CA GLN A 206 -9.69 39.26 -6.33
C GLN A 206 -8.71 38.10 -6.58
N LEU A 207 -9.13 37.10 -7.37
CA LEU A 207 -8.25 36.01 -7.81
C LEU A 207 -7.13 36.49 -8.73
N ALA A 208 -7.40 37.42 -9.64
CA ALA A 208 -6.37 38.06 -10.48
C ALA A 208 -5.33 38.79 -9.61
N ARG A 209 -5.77 39.63 -8.67
CA ARG A 209 -4.88 40.32 -7.72
C ARG A 209 -4.08 39.34 -6.85
N ALA A 210 -4.70 38.25 -6.39
CA ALA A 210 -4.00 37.21 -5.64
C ALA A 210 -2.98 36.46 -6.52
N ALA A 211 -3.27 36.26 -7.80
CA ALA A 211 -2.35 35.66 -8.76
C ALA A 211 -1.15 36.58 -9.02
N GLU A 212 -1.35 37.89 -9.21
CA GLU A 212 -0.28 38.88 -9.36
C GLU A 212 0.68 38.85 -8.15
N GLU A 213 0.15 38.90 -6.94
CA GLU A 213 0.93 38.94 -5.69
C GLU A 213 1.65 37.61 -5.39
N LEU A 214 1.02 36.46 -5.69
CA LEU A 214 1.60 35.15 -5.40
C LEU A 214 2.56 34.65 -6.50
N SER A 215 2.37 35.06 -7.77
CA SER A 215 3.11 34.53 -8.93
C SER A 215 4.64 34.48 -8.75
N PRO A 216 5.33 35.54 -8.28
CA PRO A 216 6.79 35.52 -8.12
C PRO A 216 7.29 34.52 -7.09
N HIS A 217 6.41 34.07 -6.18
CA HIS A 217 6.75 33.23 -5.03
C HIS A 217 6.22 31.80 -5.12
N LEU A 218 5.46 31.44 -6.17
CA LEU A 218 4.83 30.12 -6.27
C LEU A 218 5.85 28.98 -6.17
N TYR A 219 7.01 29.08 -6.81
CA TYR A 219 8.09 28.07 -6.70
C TYR A 219 8.61 27.90 -5.27
N GLU A 220 8.93 29.02 -4.60
CA GLU A 220 9.40 29.02 -3.21
C GLU A 220 8.35 28.42 -2.27
N LEU A 221 7.09 28.86 -2.44
CA LEU A 221 5.95 28.37 -1.67
C LEU A 221 5.69 26.88 -1.94
N SER A 222 5.94 26.35 -3.14
CA SER A 222 5.81 24.91 -3.43
C SER A 222 6.76 24.05 -2.60
N ARG A 223 7.95 24.57 -2.26
CA ARG A 223 8.94 23.88 -1.44
C ARG A 223 8.71 24.11 0.06
N HIS A 224 8.01 25.19 0.43
CA HIS A 224 7.78 25.62 1.81
C HIS A 224 6.83 24.71 2.60
N THR A 225 7.17 24.41 3.86
CA THR A 225 6.43 23.52 4.79
C THR A 225 4.94 23.83 4.91
N PHE A 226 4.55 25.11 4.88
CA PHE A 226 3.14 25.54 4.91
C PHE A 226 2.62 26.09 3.58
N GLY A 227 3.53 26.50 2.67
CA GLY A 227 3.17 27.09 1.38
C GLY A 227 2.66 26.05 0.39
N ASN A 228 3.20 24.84 0.42
CA ASN A 228 2.86 23.78 -0.54
C ASN A 228 1.37 23.40 -0.51
N TYR A 229 0.74 23.44 0.66
CA TYR A 229 -0.70 23.22 0.80
C TYR A 229 -1.52 24.30 0.11
N LEU A 230 -1.08 25.57 0.17
CA LEU A 230 -1.72 26.65 -0.57
C LEU A 230 -1.53 26.45 -2.07
N VAL A 231 -0.29 26.26 -2.56
CA VAL A 231 -0.04 26.13 -4.01
C VAL A 231 -0.73 24.89 -4.60
N SER A 232 -0.77 23.77 -3.86
CA SER A 232 -1.57 22.59 -4.22
C SER A 232 -3.07 22.89 -4.30
N LYS A 233 -3.58 23.85 -3.50
CA LYS A 233 -4.98 24.28 -3.57
C LYS A 233 -5.24 25.30 -4.68
N LEU A 234 -4.26 26.14 -5.04
CA LEU A 234 -4.30 27.01 -6.22
C LEU A 234 -4.40 26.19 -7.52
N ALA A 235 -3.89 24.96 -7.55
CA ALA A 235 -4.05 24.04 -8.66
C ALA A 235 -5.52 23.70 -9.01
N SER A 236 -6.49 23.92 -8.09
CA SER A 236 -7.92 23.75 -8.37
C SER A 236 -8.65 25.06 -8.72
N ILE A 237 -7.92 26.09 -9.21
CA ILE A 237 -8.46 27.42 -9.53
C ILE A 237 -8.01 27.80 -10.96
N PRO A 238 -8.91 27.86 -11.96
CA PRO A 238 -8.55 28.10 -13.36
C PRO A 238 -7.70 29.35 -13.62
N GLN A 239 -7.99 30.43 -12.90
CA GLN A 239 -7.28 31.72 -12.93
C GLN A 239 -5.79 31.56 -12.55
N MET A 240 -5.45 30.55 -11.75
CA MET A 240 -4.09 30.24 -11.31
C MET A 240 -3.33 29.31 -12.27
N TYR A 241 -3.98 28.71 -13.28
CA TYR A 241 -3.35 27.66 -14.11
C TYR A 241 -2.12 28.16 -14.88
N ALA A 242 -2.18 29.34 -15.50
CA ALA A 242 -1.05 29.92 -16.22
C ALA A 242 0.09 30.40 -15.29
N PRO A 243 -0.18 31.12 -14.17
CA PRO A 243 0.81 31.34 -13.11
C PRO A 243 1.50 30.06 -12.61
N LEU A 244 0.73 29.02 -12.29
CA LEU A 244 1.23 27.77 -11.73
C LEU A 244 2.10 27.01 -12.74
N THR A 245 1.64 26.88 -13.98
CA THR A 245 2.40 26.23 -15.06
C THR A 245 3.74 26.95 -15.28
N ARG A 246 3.74 28.30 -15.31
CA ARG A 246 4.96 29.10 -15.44
C ARG A 246 5.93 28.92 -14.28
N ALA A 247 5.43 28.76 -13.05
CA ALA A 247 6.25 28.63 -11.84
C ALA A 247 6.78 27.20 -11.58
N LEU A 248 6.12 26.18 -12.14
CA LEU A 248 6.58 24.78 -12.07
C LEU A 248 7.50 24.41 -13.24
N LYS A 249 7.42 25.12 -14.37
CA LYS A 249 8.22 24.84 -15.57
C LYS A 249 9.73 25.01 -15.33
N GLY A 250 10.52 24.14 -15.94
CA GLY A 250 11.97 24.04 -15.78
C GLY A 250 12.41 23.49 -14.42
N ASN A 251 11.47 22.98 -13.62
CA ASN A 251 11.68 22.58 -12.22
C ASN A 251 10.91 21.30 -11.85
N VAL A 252 10.26 20.62 -12.80
CA VAL A 252 9.30 19.54 -12.49
C VAL A 252 9.99 18.32 -11.85
N VAL A 253 11.19 17.95 -12.31
CA VAL A 253 11.96 16.82 -11.76
C VAL A 253 12.37 17.08 -10.30
N ASP A 254 13.03 18.20 -10.05
CA ASP A 254 13.49 18.64 -8.73
C ASP A 254 12.33 18.75 -7.73
N LEU A 255 11.21 19.35 -8.16
CA LEU A 255 10.01 19.45 -7.32
C LEU A 255 9.38 18.09 -7.07
N LEU A 256 9.37 17.16 -8.04
CA LEU A 256 8.85 15.82 -7.84
C LEU A 256 9.64 14.98 -6.84
N GLN A 257 10.95 15.21 -6.70
CA GLN A 257 11.80 14.58 -5.70
C GLN A 257 11.70 15.28 -4.31
N HIS A 258 11.12 16.48 -4.24
CA HIS A 258 10.96 17.25 -3.01
C HIS A 258 9.69 16.82 -2.24
N ALA A 259 9.81 16.49 -0.95
CA ALA A 259 8.68 15.98 -0.15
C ALA A 259 7.41 16.87 -0.17
N GLN A 260 7.59 18.19 -0.16
CA GLN A 260 6.54 19.21 -0.31
C GLN A 260 6.21 19.50 -1.78
N GLY A 261 7.22 19.78 -2.60
CA GLY A 261 7.05 20.16 -4.01
C GLY A 261 6.33 19.11 -4.84
N SER A 262 6.53 17.83 -4.51
CA SER A 262 5.92 16.71 -5.22
C SER A 262 4.41 16.75 -5.10
N ARG A 263 3.87 17.22 -3.97
CA ARG A 263 2.42 17.35 -3.75
C ARG A 263 1.81 18.45 -4.62
N VAL A 264 2.54 19.55 -4.82
CA VAL A 264 2.13 20.61 -5.73
C VAL A 264 2.13 20.13 -7.18
N VAL A 265 3.20 19.46 -7.63
CA VAL A 265 3.26 18.93 -9.01
C VAL A 265 2.20 17.85 -9.22
N GLN A 266 1.95 16.97 -8.25
CA GLN A 266 0.86 15.97 -8.31
C GLN A 266 -0.52 16.65 -8.41
N ALA A 267 -0.77 17.71 -7.63
CA ALA A 267 -2.03 18.47 -7.70
C ALA A 267 -2.19 19.23 -9.02
N ALA A 268 -1.11 19.82 -9.54
CA ALA A 268 -1.07 20.51 -10.83
C ALA A 268 -1.35 19.53 -11.98
N LEU A 269 -0.61 18.42 -12.07
CA LEU A 269 -0.78 17.41 -13.12
C LEU A 269 -2.17 16.74 -13.10
N ALA A 270 -2.85 16.70 -11.96
CA ALA A 270 -4.21 16.16 -11.84
C ALA A 270 -5.33 17.18 -12.17
N SER A 271 -5.02 18.48 -12.23
CA SER A 271 -6.03 19.56 -12.33
C SER A 271 -5.86 20.46 -13.56
N LEU A 272 -4.64 20.59 -14.08
CA LEU A 272 -4.34 21.42 -15.24
C LEU A 272 -4.96 20.86 -16.53
N PRO A 273 -5.29 21.72 -17.52
CA PRO A 273 -5.73 21.28 -18.84
C PRO A 273 -4.68 20.38 -19.50
N PRO A 274 -5.08 19.39 -20.34
CA PRO A 274 -4.15 18.40 -20.88
C PRO A 274 -2.90 18.97 -21.57
N ALA A 275 -3.01 20.11 -22.25
CA ALA A 275 -1.87 20.78 -22.88
C ALA A 275 -0.83 21.29 -21.87
N ALA A 276 -1.26 21.97 -20.79
CA ALA A 276 -0.37 22.46 -19.74
C ALA A 276 0.20 21.33 -18.87
N ALA A 277 -0.59 20.28 -18.63
CA ALA A 277 -0.10 19.08 -17.95
C ALA A 277 0.92 18.30 -18.81
N MET A 278 0.74 18.25 -20.13
CA MET A 278 1.72 17.69 -21.08
C MET A 278 3.00 18.53 -21.14
N GLU A 279 2.88 19.87 -21.12
CA GLU A 279 4.03 20.78 -21.04
C GLU A 279 4.91 20.47 -19.82
N LEU A 280 4.33 20.42 -18.61
CA LEU A 280 5.07 20.03 -17.40
C LEU A 280 5.56 18.58 -17.45
N THR A 281 4.78 17.65 -18.02
CA THR A 281 5.18 16.25 -18.13
C THR A 281 6.39 16.07 -19.06
N SER A 282 6.58 16.92 -20.07
CA SER A 282 7.69 16.81 -21.03
C SER A 282 9.08 16.91 -20.37
N GLU A 283 9.19 17.57 -19.22
CA GLU A 283 10.44 17.65 -18.43
C GLU A 283 10.88 16.31 -17.82
N LEU A 284 10.02 15.29 -17.84
CA LEU A 284 10.36 13.93 -17.41
C LEU A 284 11.05 13.11 -18.51
N ASP A 285 11.07 13.59 -19.76
CA ASP A 285 11.64 12.85 -20.89
C ASP A 285 13.16 12.65 -20.71
N GLY A 286 13.60 11.39 -20.65
CA GLY A 286 14.97 10.99 -20.34
C GLY A 286 15.26 10.81 -18.85
N ARG A 287 14.33 11.21 -17.97
CA ARG A 287 14.49 11.14 -16.49
C ARG A 287 13.54 10.14 -15.82
N ILE A 288 12.76 9.37 -16.60
CA ILE A 288 11.71 8.47 -16.06
C ILE A 288 12.24 7.42 -15.09
N LEU A 289 13.41 6.81 -15.33
CA LEU A 289 13.99 5.84 -14.38
C LEU A 289 14.25 6.48 -13.02
N GLU A 290 14.87 7.65 -13.01
CA GLU A 290 15.24 8.39 -11.79
C GLU A 290 13.99 8.82 -11.00
N CYS A 291 13.02 9.46 -11.67
CA CYS A 291 11.75 9.84 -11.04
C CYS A 291 10.95 8.61 -10.57
N ALA A 292 10.96 7.50 -11.30
CA ALA A 292 10.25 6.28 -10.92
C ALA A 292 10.92 5.49 -9.78
N MET A 293 12.20 5.74 -9.51
CA MET A 293 12.94 5.15 -8.40
C MET A 293 12.84 5.97 -7.11
N ASP A 294 12.55 7.27 -7.19
CA ASP A 294 12.38 8.12 -6.00
C ASP A 294 11.07 7.84 -5.23
N THR A 295 11.09 8.09 -3.91
CA THR A 295 9.95 7.96 -2.98
C THR A 295 8.74 8.81 -3.39
N HIS A 296 8.99 10.04 -3.84
CA HIS A 296 7.98 11.06 -4.14
C HIS A 296 7.71 11.15 -5.65
N GLY A 297 8.75 11.15 -6.47
CA GLY A 297 8.68 11.31 -7.92
C GLY A 297 7.92 10.19 -8.61
N SER A 298 7.94 8.98 -8.04
CA SER A 298 7.24 7.83 -8.60
C SER A 298 5.71 7.92 -8.46
N TRP A 299 5.19 8.67 -7.49
CA TRP A 299 3.78 9.11 -7.49
C TRP A 299 3.52 10.12 -8.61
N GLY A 300 4.48 11.02 -8.87
CA GLY A 300 4.46 11.98 -9.98
C GLY A 300 4.35 11.30 -11.34
N VAL A 301 5.24 10.36 -11.66
CA VAL A 301 5.22 9.59 -12.93
C VAL A 301 3.89 8.87 -13.12
N CYS A 302 3.33 8.29 -12.06
CA CYS A 302 2.02 7.63 -12.10
C CYS A 302 0.87 8.59 -12.47
N ILE A 303 0.88 9.83 -11.95
CA ILE A 303 -0.15 10.83 -12.21
C ILE A 303 0.06 11.49 -13.58
N ALA A 304 1.30 11.86 -13.90
CA ALA A 304 1.71 12.37 -15.21
C ALA A 304 1.20 11.45 -16.33
N PHE A 305 1.47 10.14 -16.25
CA PHE A 305 1.01 9.20 -17.26
C PHE A 305 -0.51 9.03 -17.29
N LYS A 306 -1.19 8.95 -16.14
CA LYS A 306 -2.66 8.78 -16.08
C LYS A 306 -3.41 9.93 -16.74
N HIS A 307 -2.93 11.16 -16.60
CA HIS A 307 -3.57 12.35 -17.15
C HIS A 307 -3.14 12.64 -18.60
N THR A 308 -1.85 12.54 -18.92
CA THR A 308 -1.32 12.97 -20.24
C THR A 308 -1.19 11.84 -21.27
N ARG A 309 -1.12 10.58 -20.83
CA ARG A 309 -0.83 9.40 -21.68
C ARG A 309 0.46 9.50 -22.48
N ALA A 310 1.42 10.31 -22.01
CA ALA A 310 2.67 10.60 -22.72
C ALA A 310 3.46 9.31 -23.06
N SER A 311 3.55 8.98 -24.34
CA SER A 311 4.09 7.68 -24.80
C SER A 311 5.57 7.46 -24.48
N PHE A 312 6.35 8.52 -24.26
CA PHE A 312 7.75 8.41 -23.88
C PHE A 312 7.91 7.73 -22.51
N ILE A 313 6.96 7.93 -21.59
CA ILE A 313 6.97 7.30 -20.25
C ILE A 313 6.93 5.78 -20.39
N LEU A 314 5.98 5.27 -21.18
CA LEU A 314 5.83 3.85 -21.45
C LEU A 314 7.09 3.28 -22.14
N LYS A 315 7.58 3.97 -23.17
CA LYS A 315 8.80 3.59 -23.94
C LYS A 315 10.07 3.56 -23.08
N GLN A 316 10.23 4.47 -22.12
CA GLN A 316 11.39 4.52 -21.22
C GLN A 316 11.26 3.50 -20.08
N MET A 317 10.06 3.32 -19.55
CA MET A 317 9.79 2.26 -18.57
C MET A 317 10.12 0.86 -19.14
N SER A 318 9.80 0.60 -20.42
CA SER A 318 10.20 -0.65 -21.10
C SER A 318 11.72 -0.88 -21.12
N LYS A 319 12.53 0.17 -21.30
CA LYS A 319 14.01 0.06 -21.31
C LYS A 319 14.61 -0.31 -19.95
N HIS A 320 13.86 -0.10 -18.86
CA HIS A 320 14.33 -0.30 -17.49
C HIS A 320 13.43 -1.25 -16.70
N MET A 321 12.66 -2.10 -17.40
CA MET A 321 11.57 -2.88 -16.82
C MET A 321 12.01 -3.76 -15.63
N TYR A 322 13.15 -4.44 -15.73
CA TYR A 322 13.71 -5.26 -14.65
C TYR A 322 14.09 -4.43 -13.41
N ALA A 323 14.86 -3.34 -13.62
CA ALA A 323 15.33 -2.46 -12.56
C ALA A 323 14.17 -1.76 -11.82
N LEU A 324 13.10 -1.40 -12.53
CA LEU A 324 11.90 -0.84 -11.93
C LEU A 324 11.09 -1.93 -11.19
N SER A 325 10.87 -3.09 -11.81
CA SER A 325 10.05 -4.17 -11.23
C SER A 325 10.65 -4.77 -9.95
N THR A 326 11.97 -4.72 -9.79
CA THR A 326 12.67 -5.21 -8.59
C THR A 326 12.71 -4.22 -7.43
N GLN A 327 12.09 -3.05 -7.54
CA GLN A 327 12.25 -1.95 -6.58
C GLN A 327 10.91 -1.42 -6.06
N GLN A 328 10.84 -1.07 -4.76
CA GLN A 328 9.59 -0.70 -4.08
C GLN A 328 8.83 0.47 -4.74
N HIS A 329 9.56 1.43 -5.30
CA HIS A 329 8.99 2.60 -5.98
C HIS A 329 8.77 2.34 -7.47
N GLY A 330 9.73 1.70 -8.14
CA GLY A 330 9.62 1.34 -9.55
C GLY A 330 8.48 0.36 -9.85
N CYS A 331 8.24 -0.64 -8.99
CA CYS A 331 7.20 -1.64 -9.21
C CYS A 331 5.79 -1.04 -9.10
N ARG A 332 5.61 0.03 -8.31
CA ARG A 332 4.38 0.83 -8.25
C ARG A 332 4.16 1.57 -9.56
N VAL A 333 5.22 2.12 -10.17
CA VAL A 333 5.15 2.79 -11.48
C VAL A 333 4.80 1.78 -12.56
N VAL A 334 5.49 0.65 -12.63
CA VAL A 334 5.20 -0.43 -13.60
C VAL A 334 3.74 -0.87 -13.52
N GLN A 335 3.24 -1.20 -12.33
CA GLN A 335 1.83 -1.57 -12.15
C GLN A 335 0.87 -0.46 -12.59
N SER A 336 1.05 0.76 -12.07
CA SER A 336 0.11 1.88 -12.29
C SER A 336 0.13 2.40 -13.73
N VAL A 337 1.27 2.36 -14.42
CA VAL A 337 1.41 2.77 -15.82
C VAL A 337 0.84 1.71 -16.75
N LEU A 338 1.16 0.42 -16.56
CA LEU A 338 0.62 -0.65 -17.41
C LEU A 338 -0.90 -0.82 -17.27
N GLN A 339 -1.43 -0.76 -16.03
CA GLN A 339 -2.88 -0.78 -15.81
C GLN A 339 -3.56 0.42 -16.49
N ALA A 340 -3.03 1.64 -16.30
CA ALA A 340 -3.59 2.82 -16.95
C ALA A 340 -3.52 2.73 -18.48
N ALA A 341 -2.40 2.24 -19.03
CA ALA A 341 -2.19 2.08 -20.46
C ALA A 341 -3.19 1.08 -21.07
N SER A 342 -3.39 -0.07 -20.42
CA SER A 342 -4.43 -1.05 -20.77
C SER A 342 -5.83 -0.43 -20.78
N SER A 343 -6.19 0.32 -19.73
CA SER A 343 -7.48 1.03 -19.63
C SER A 343 -7.65 2.21 -20.61
N ALA A 344 -6.67 2.49 -21.47
CA ALA A 344 -6.80 3.39 -22.61
C ALA A 344 -6.41 2.72 -23.95
N HIS A 345 -6.40 1.40 -23.98
CA HIS A 345 -6.10 0.58 -25.17
C HIS A 345 -4.77 0.94 -25.85
N LEU A 346 -3.77 1.36 -25.07
CA LEU A 346 -2.42 1.64 -25.55
C LEU A 346 -1.63 0.34 -25.69
N ASP A 347 -0.77 0.29 -26.71
CA ASP A 347 0.09 -0.87 -26.99
C ASP A 347 1.03 -1.19 -25.81
N LEU A 348 0.95 -2.44 -25.32
CA LEU A 348 1.80 -2.99 -24.26
C LEU A 348 2.89 -3.94 -24.79
N SER A 349 3.04 -4.07 -26.12
CA SER A 349 3.98 -4.99 -26.76
C SER A 349 5.41 -4.83 -26.21
N LEU A 350 5.93 -3.59 -26.20
CA LEU A 350 7.27 -3.25 -25.73
C LEU A 350 7.51 -3.57 -24.24
N PRO A 351 6.71 -3.07 -23.26
CA PRO A 351 6.95 -3.37 -21.86
C PRO A 351 6.77 -4.85 -21.50
N VAL A 352 5.83 -5.57 -22.13
CA VAL A 352 5.63 -7.00 -21.86
C VAL A 352 6.75 -7.83 -22.49
N SER A 353 7.24 -7.47 -23.69
CA SER A 353 8.43 -8.08 -24.29
C SER A 353 9.68 -7.87 -23.42
N ALA A 354 9.76 -6.76 -22.69
CA ALA A 354 10.84 -6.50 -21.73
C ALA A 354 10.72 -7.31 -20.41
N ILE A 355 9.55 -7.89 -20.11
CA ILE A 355 9.40 -8.92 -19.06
C ILE A 355 9.78 -10.30 -19.62
N LEU A 356 9.29 -10.64 -20.81
CA LEU A 356 9.55 -11.92 -21.49
C LEU A 356 11.04 -12.14 -21.81
N GLY A 357 11.75 -11.10 -22.24
CA GLY A 357 13.18 -11.15 -22.54
C GLY A 357 14.11 -11.00 -21.32
N GLY A 358 13.57 -11.02 -20.11
CA GLY A 358 14.33 -10.92 -18.86
C GLY A 358 14.19 -12.18 -17.98
N GLU A 359 14.68 -12.11 -16.75
CA GLU A 359 14.58 -13.20 -15.77
C GLU A 359 13.15 -13.33 -15.20
N ILE A 360 12.21 -13.77 -16.03
CA ILE A 360 10.78 -13.85 -15.68
C ILE A 360 10.50 -14.75 -14.46
N GLU A 361 11.24 -15.85 -14.32
CA GLU A 361 11.17 -16.76 -13.17
C GLU A 361 11.56 -16.07 -11.85
N TYR A 362 12.68 -15.32 -11.87
CA TYR A 362 13.12 -14.51 -10.73
C TYR A 362 12.10 -13.41 -10.42
N LEU A 363 11.66 -12.65 -11.43
CA LEU A 363 10.67 -11.60 -11.27
C LEU A 363 9.36 -12.15 -10.67
N ALA A 364 8.88 -13.30 -11.13
CA ALA A 364 7.66 -13.92 -10.62
C ALA A 364 7.74 -14.27 -9.12
N MET A 365 8.92 -14.66 -8.61
CA MET A 365 9.15 -14.93 -7.20
C MET A 365 9.63 -13.72 -6.38
N HIS A 366 10.00 -12.62 -7.03
CA HIS A 366 10.54 -11.44 -6.36
C HIS A 366 9.47 -10.67 -5.57
N PRO A 367 9.73 -10.20 -4.33
CA PRO A 367 8.75 -9.48 -3.50
C PRO A 367 8.06 -8.28 -4.16
N PHE A 368 8.74 -7.61 -5.09
CA PHE A 368 8.19 -6.52 -5.91
C PHE A 368 7.91 -6.91 -7.37
N GLY A 369 8.63 -7.91 -7.91
CA GLY A 369 8.56 -8.27 -9.33
C GLY A 369 7.29 -9.04 -9.70
N ASN A 370 6.76 -9.82 -8.76
CA ASN A 370 5.58 -10.66 -8.95
C ASN A 370 4.38 -9.85 -9.48
N TYR A 371 4.24 -8.60 -9.05
CA TYR A 371 3.17 -7.71 -9.49
C TYR A 371 3.34 -7.24 -10.95
N ALA A 372 4.57 -7.05 -11.43
CA ALA A 372 4.82 -6.71 -12.83
C ALA A 372 4.47 -7.87 -13.76
N VAL A 373 4.81 -9.11 -13.36
CA VAL A 373 4.44 -10.33 -14.08
C VAL A 373 2.90 -10.52 -14.08
N GLN A 374 2.23 -10.38 -12.94
CA GLN A 374 0.76 -10.46 -12.85
C GLN A 374 0.03 -9.40 -13.66
N VAL A 375 0.55 -8.16 -13.73
CA VAL A 375 -0.04 -7.09 -14.54
C VAL A 375 0.23 -7.33 -16.02
N SER A 376 1.40 -7.82 -16.40
CA SER A 376 1.69 -8.23 -17.79
C SER A 376 0.73 -9.34 -18.23
N LEU A 377 0.64 -10.45 -17.49
CA LEU A 377 -0.28 -11.56 -17.74
C LEU A 377 -1.74 -11.11 -17.98
N ARG A 378 -2.26 -10.22 -17.14
CA ARG A 378 -3.66 -9.76 -17.19
C ARG A 378 -3.97 -8.74 -18.29
N HIS A 379 -2.97 -8.01 -18.80
CA HIS A 379 -3.20 -6.85 -19.67
C HIS A 379 -2.51 -6.92 -21.04
N CYS A 380 -1.60 -7.88 -21.26
CA CYS A 380 -0.97 -8.13 -22.55
C CYS A 380 -1.95 -8.69 -23.60
N ASP A 381 -1.53 -8.64 -24.87
CA ASP A 381 -2.23 -9.32 -25.96
C ASP A 381 -2.18 -10.86 -25.81
N GLU A 382 -3.01 -11.56 -26.57
CA GLU A 382 -3.17 -13.01 -26.50
C GLU A 382 -1.87 -13.78 -26.82
N LYS A 383 -1.11 -13.35 -27.82
CA LYS A 383 0.15 -13.97 -28.22
C LYS A 383 1.20 -13.82 -27.12
N GLN A 384 1.32 -12.63 -26.53
CA GLN A 384 2.19 -12.41 -25.39
C GLN A 384 1.73 -13.17 -24.15
N ARG A 385 0.42 -13.33 -23.94
CA ARG A 385 -0.11 -14.13 -22.84
C ARG A 385 0.28 -15.59 -22.95
N LEU A 386 0.16 -16.19 -24.14
CA LEU A 386 0.64 -17.55 -24.40
C LEU A 386 2.14 -17.67 -24.10
N GLN A 387 2.96 -16.73 -24.58
CA GLN A 387 4.41 -16.72 -24.27
C GLN A 387 4.72 -16.60 -22.77
N LEU A 388 3.95 -15.82 -22.01
CA LEU A 388 4.09 -15.70 -20.55
C LEU A 388 3.65 -16.99 -19.83
N LEU A 389 2.57 -17.64 -20.31
CA LEU A 389 2.05 -18.88 -19.75
C LEU A 389 2.99 -20.05 -20.02
N ASP A 390 3.49 -20.20 -21.24
CA ASP A 390 4.46 -21.25 -21.61
C ASP A 390 5.80 -21.11 -20.87
N ALA A 391 6.19 -19.90 -20.48
CA ALA A 391 7.38 -19.65 -19.65
C ALA A 391 7.17 -19.95 -18.15
N LEU A 392 5.93 -19.89 -17.65
CA LEU A 392 5.62 -19.97 -16.21
C LEU A 392 4.96 -21.29 -15.79
N LEU A 393 4.16 -21.93 -16.66
CA LEU A 393 3.51 -23.22 -16.38
C LEU A 393 4.52 -24.35 -16.08
N PRO A 394 5.68 -24.48 -16.77
CA PRO A 394 6.72 -25.45 -16.41
C PRO A 394 7.40 -25.18 -15.05
N ARG A 395 7.09 -24.06 -14.38
CA ARG A 395 7.58 -23.68 -13.05
C ARG A 395 6.47 -23.70 -11.98
N LEU A 396 5.29 -24.24 -12.29
CA LEU A 396 4.10 -24.10 -11.43
C LEU A 396 4.36 -24.52 -9.97
N LEU A 397 5.02 -25.65 -9.73
CA LEU A 397 5.34 -26.15 -8.37
C LEU A 397 6.31 -25.23 -7.60
N GLN A 398 7.36 -24.77 -8.27
CA GLN A 398 8.35 -23.83 -7.72
C GLN A 398 7.71 -22.48 -7.39
N LEU A 399 6.88 -21.95 -8.29
CA LEU A 399 6.11 -20.73 -8.05
C LEU A 399 5.14 -20.90 -6.86
N SER A 400 4.40 -22.01 -6.81
CA SER A 400 3.44 -22.33 -5.73
C SER A 400 4.08 -22.44 -4.35
N THR A 401 5.36 -22.79 -4.30
CA THR A 401 6.14 -22.87 -3.05
C THR A 401 6.89 -21.58 -2.71
N SER A 402 6.76 -20.53 -3.53
CA SER A 402 7.19 -19.17 -3.21
C SER A 402 6.05 -18.32 -2.65
N LYS A 403 6.31 -17.61 -1.53
CA LYS A 403 5.37 -16.64 -0.91
C LYS A 403 4.83 -15.58 -1.89
N HIS A 404 5.63 -15.21 -2.89
CA HIS A 404 5.28 -14.23 -3.91
C HIS A 404 4.89 -14.89 -5.22
N GLY A 405 5.59 -15.99 -5.58
CA GLY A 405 5.30 -16.78 -6.77
C GLY A 405 3.91 -17.44 -6.76
N SER A 406 3.34 -17.77 -5.59
CA SER A 406 2.02 -18.42 -5.51
C SER A 406 0.93 -17.56 -6.14
N ASN A 407 0.96 -16.24 -5.90
CA ASN A 407 0.03 -15.27 -6.51
C ASN A 407 0.19 -15.21 -8.04
N VAL A 408 1.40 -15.44 -8.55
CA VAL A 408 1.67 -15.56 -10.00
C VAL A 408 1.15 -16.90 -10.53
N ALA A 409 1.38 -18.00 -9.82
CA ALA A 409 0.88 -19.33 -10.16
C ALA A 409 -0.65 -19.36 -10.23
N GLU A 410 -1.36 -18.75 -9.26
CA GLU A 410 -2.81 -18.59 -9.32
C GLU A 410 -3.25 -17.71 -10.51
N THR A 411 -2.52 -16.62 -10.80
CA THR A 411 -2.81 -15.77 -11.98
C THR A 411 -2.60 -16.52 -13.30
N VAL A 412 -1.56 -17.37 -13.37
CA VAL A 412 -1.27 -18.26 -14.51
C VAL A 412 -2.41 -19.26 -14.71
N LEU A 413 -2.82 -19.98 -13.66
CA LEU A 413 -3.93 -20.95 -13.74
C LEU A 413 -5.28 -20.28 -14.06
N MET A 414 -5.52 -19.07 -13.57
CA MET A 414 -6.75 -18.32 -13.90
C MET A 414 -6.79 -17.82 -15.35
N LEU A 415 -5.66 -17.80 -16.06
CA LEU A 415 -5.55 -17.36 -17.45
C LEU A 415 -5.21 -18.49 -18.45
N ALA A 416 -4.88 -19.69 -17.95
CA ALA A 416 -4.53 -20.86 -18.74
C ALA A 416 -5.75 -21.48 -19.45
N ASP A 417 -5.56 -21.95 -20.68
CA ASP A 417 -6.57 -22.72 -21.42
C ASP A 417 -6.78 -24.14 -20.85
N GLU A 418 -7.82 -24.85 -21.30
CA GLU A 418 -8.17 -26.19 -20.84
C GLU A 418 -7.03 -27.22 -21.03
N ALA A 419 -6.28 -27.12 -22.13
CA ALA A 419 -5.16 -28.02 -22.40
C ALA A 419 -3.93 -27.66 -21.52
N GLN A 420 -3.70 -26.38 -21.23
CA GLN A 420 -2.70 -25.90 -20.28
C GLN A 420 -3.05 -26.31 -18.84
N ILE A 421 -4.33 -26.26 -18.45
CA ILE A 421 -4.83 -26.79 -17.18
C ILE A 421 -4.63 -28.30 -17.12
N SER A 422 -4.96 -29.07 -18.17
CA SER A 422 -4.71 -30.52 -18.20
C SER A 422 -3.23 -30.84 -17.99
N ARG A 423 -2.32 -30.15 -18.70
CA ARG A 423 -0.86 -30.30 -18.53
C ARG A 423 -0.36 -29.89 -17.14
N ALA A 424 -1.03 -28.94 -16.47
CA ALA A 424 -0.75 -28.57 -15.09
C ALA A 424 -1.24 -29.64 -14.09
N SER A 425 -2.42 -30.22 -14.34
CA SER A 425 -2.97 -31.31 -13.55
C SER A 425 -2.15 -32.59 -13.67
N GLU A 426 -1.65 -32.95 -14.85
CA GLU A 426 -0.79 -34.10 -15.06
C GLU A 426 0.50 -34.05 -14.23
N GLN A 427 1.10 -32.86 -14.06
CA GLN A 427 2.30 -32.67 -13.23
C GLN A 427 2.08 -32.99 -11.74
N ILE A 428 0.84 -32.82 -11.23
CA ILE A 428 0.51 -32.91 -9.81
C ILE A 428 -0.26 -34.20 -9.48
N PHE A 429 -1.20 -34.61 -10.35
CA PHE A 429 -2.08 -35.76 -10.16
C PHE A 429 -1.72 -36.98 -11.03
N GLY A 430 -0.63 -36.91 -11.80
CA GLY A 430 -0.14 -38.03 -12.60
C GLY A 430 0.31 -39.23 -11.75
N ASN A 431 0.43 -40.40 -12.39
CA ASN A 431 0.79 -41.65 -11.72
C ASN A 431 2.27 -41.75 -11.26
N GLY A 432 3.09 -40.73 -11.54
CA GLY A 432 4.52 -40.70 -11.22
C GLY A 432 4.82 -40.51 -9.72
N PRO A 433 6.01 -40.94 -9.24
CA PRO A 433 6.45 -40.65 -7.88
C PRO A 433 6.65 -39.15 -7.64
N GLU A 434 7.14 -38.42 -8.65
CA GLU A 434 7.31 -36.96 -8.59
C GLU A 434 5.96 -36.23 -8.46
N CYS A 435 4.92 -36.68 -9.16
CA CYS A 435 3.56 -36.15 -9.04
C CYS A 435 3.02 -36.30 -7.60
N ARG A 436 3.16 -37.50 -7.00
CA ARG A 436 2.78 -37.71 -5.59
C ARG A 436 3.56 -36.81 -4.64
N SER A 437 4.86 -36.61 -4.87
CA SER A 437 5.68 -35.68 -4.09
C SER A 437 5.22 -34.22 -4.27
N ALA A 438 4.87 -33.80 -5.49
CA ALA A 438 4.36 -32.48 -5.79
C ALA A 438 3.00 -32.22 -5.12
N LEU A 439 2.08 -33.20 -5.18
CA LEU A 439 0.79 -33.12 -4.51
C LEU A 439 0.95 -33.02 -2.98
N GLN A 440 1.75 -33.88 -2.36
CA GLN A 440 2.03 -33.83 -0.93
C GLN A 440 2.64 -32.46 -0.56
N GLN A 441 3.66 -32.01 -1.29
CA GLN A 441 4.29 -30.71 -1.09
C GLN A 441 3.27 -29.56 -1.17
N LEU A 442 2.36 -29.55 -2.13
CA LEU A 442 1.32 -28.51 -2.25
C LEU A 442 0.31 -28.56 -1.11
N VAL A 443 -0.13 -29.75 -0.68
CA VAL A 443 -1.09 -29.95 0.43
C VAL A 443 -0.48 -29.58 1.79
N GLU A 444 0.83 -29.75 1.97
CA GLU A 444 1.56 -29.38 3.20
C GLU A 444 2.06 -27.93 3.21
N HIS A 445 2.13 -27.24 2.07
CA HIS A 445 2.75 -25.93 1.99
C HIS A 445 1.78 -24.75 2.28
N PRO A 446 2.16 -23.77 3.15
CA PRO A 446 1.30 -22.64 3.54
C PRO A 446 0.86 -21.73 2.38
N PHE A 447 1.57 -21.75 1.24
CA PHE A 447 1.18 -21.04 0.02
C PHE A 447 0.74 -21.97 -1.12
N GLY A 448 1.17 -23.24 -1.10
CA GLY A 448 0.90 -24.20 -2.17
C GLY A 448 -0.55 -24.67 -2.20
N ASN A 449 -1.17 -24.79 -1.02
CA ASN A 449 -2.55 -25.23 -0.86
C ASN A 449 -3.56 -24.30 -1.58
N TYR A 450 -3.27 -22.99 -1.67
CA TYR A 450 -4.11 -22.03 -2.39
C TYR A 450 -4.00 -22.22 -3.91
N VAL A 451 -2.78 -22.46 -4.42
CA VAL A 451 -2.60 -22.76 -5.85
C VAL A 451 -3.28 -24.08 -6.22
N LEU A 452 -3.23 -25.09 -5.34
CA LEU A 452 -3.92 -26.36 -5.52
C LEU A 452 -5.45 -26.18 -5.55
N GLN A 453 -6.02 -25.37 -4.64
CA GLN A 453 -7.44 -24.97 -4.70
C GLN A 453 -7.77 -24.23 -6.01
N THR A 454 -6.87 -23.41 -6.53
CA THR A 454 -7.06 -22.68 -7.80
C THR A 454 -6.95 -23.59 -9.02
N LEU A 455 -6.08 -24.61 -9.01
CA LEU A 455 -6.03 -25.64 -10.04
C LEU A 455 -7.31 -26.49 -10.04
N LEU A 456 -7.72 -27.02 -8.89
CA LEU A 456 -8.93 -27.84 -8.76
C LEU A 456 -10.19 -27.10 -9.24
N ARG A 457 -10.33 -25.80 -8.93
CA ARG A 457 -11.44 -24.96 -9.43
C ARG A 457 -11.43 -24.73 -10.95
N ARG A 458 -10.29 -24.97 -11.63
CA ARG A 458 -10.13 -24.86 -13.09
C ARG A 458 -10.23 -26.20 -13.83
N MET A 459 -10.13 -27.33 -13.13
CA MET A 459 -10.29 -28.67 -13.70
C MET A 459 -11.77 -28.98 -13.96
N GLU A 460 -12.05 -29.76 -15.00
CA GLU A 460 -13.40 -30.26 -15.30
C GLU A 460 -13.96 -31.14 -14.17
N PRO A 461 -15.29 -31.20 -13.96
CA PRO A 461 -15.89 -31.82 -12.77
C PRO A 461 -15.43 -33.25 -12.50
N GLU A 462 -15.38 -34.11 -13.53
CA GLU A 462 -14.94 -35.50 -13.41
C GLU A 462 -13.46 -35.61 -12.99
N GLN A 463 -12.58 -34.83 -13.65
CA GLN A 463 -11.17 -34.76 -13.30
C GLN A 463 -10.96 -34.22 -11.88
N ARG A 464 -11.79 -33.25 -11.47
CA ARG A 464 -11.75 -32.59 -10.16
C ARG A 464 -12.09 -33.55 -9.02
N SER A 465 -13.12 -34.38 -9.15
CA SER A 465 -13.44 -35.37 -8.11
C SER A 465 -12.39 -36.50 -8.04
N LEU A 466 -11.83 -36.95 -9.17
CA LEU A 466 -10.68 -37.89 -9.18
C LEU A 466 -9.45 -37.28 -8.48
N ALA A 467 -9.20 -35.99 -8.70
CA ALA A 467 -8.14 -35.25 -8.02
C ALA A 467 -8.46 -35.02 -6.52
N ALA A 468 -9.72 -34.82 -6.14
CA ALA A 468 -10.15 -34.71 -4.75
C ALA A 468 -9.92 -36.00 -3.95
N VAL A 469 -10.17 -37.18 -4.54
CA VAL A 469 -9.78 -38.48 -3.94
C VAL A 469 -8.27 -38.54 -3.69
N SER A 470 -7.46 -38.03 -4.63
CA SER A 470 -6.00 -37.98 -4.50
C SER A 470 -5.54 -37.01 -3.39
N VAL A 471 -6.17 -35.84 -3.26
CA VAL A 471 -5.95 -34.90 -2.15
C VAL A 471 -6.32 -35.55 -0.80
N ARG A 472 -7.46 -36.24 -0.74
CA ARG A 472 -7.96 -36.91 0.46
C ARG A 472 -6.98 -38.00 0.94
N ALA A 473 -6.38 -38.76 0.02
CA ALA A 473 -5.38 -39.79 0.32
C ALA A 473 -4.07 -39.24 0.94
N VAL A 474 -3.74 -37.95 0.77
CA VAL A 474 -2.58 -37.29 1.39
C VAL A 474 -2.96 -36.27 2.47
N THR A 475 -4.25 -36.16 2.82
CA THR A 475 -4.73 -35.22 3.84
C THR A 475 -4.46 -35.77 5.24
N THR A 476 -3.89 -34.96 6.11
CA THR A 476 -3.65 -35.29 7.52
C THR A 476 -4.29 -34.25 8.44
N PRO A 477 -4.48 -34.53 9.75
CA PRO A 477 -5.02 -33.54 10.69
C PRO A 477 -4.17 -32.27 10.85
N SER A 478 -2.89 -32.31 10.44
CA SER A 478 -1.90 -31.24 10.61
C SER A 478 -1.56 -30.48 9.32
N ASN A 479 -2.00 -30.95 8.14
CA ASN A 479 -1.75 -30.29 6.85
C ASN A 479 -3.00 -29.57 6.30
N TYR A 480 -2.84 -28.81 5.21
CA TYR A 480 -3.91 -27.96 4.69
C TYR A 480 -4.97 -28.73 3.87
N GLY A 481 -4.85 -30.05 3.72
CA GLY A 481 -5.71 -30.87 2.85
C GLY A 481 -7.21 -30.76 3.16
N ARG A 482 -7.58 -30.72 4.45
CA ARG A 482 -8.96 -30.44 4.89
C ARG A 482 -9.49 -29.11 4.34
N SER A 483 -8.66 -28.06 4.34
CA SER A 483 -9.02 -26.74 3.77
C SER A 483 -9.04 -26.72 2.24
N VAL A 484 -8.36 -27.65 1.56
CA VAL A 484 -8.43 -27.80 0.10
C VAL A 484 -9.77 -28.45 -0.29
N LEU A 485 -10.13 -29.56 0.36
CA LEU A 485 -11.38 -30.31 0.10
C LEU A 485 -12.63 -29.46 0.37
N ALA A 486 -12.68 -28.79 1.51
CA ALA A 486 -13.78 -27.87 1.86
C ALA A 486 -13.94 -26.69 0.89
N ARG A 487 -12.86 -26.29 0.17
CA ARG A 487 -12.92 -25.26 -0.87
C ARG A 487 -13.50 -25.76 -2.19
N VAL A 488 -13.48 -27.07 -2.41
CA VAL A 488 -13.94 -27.74 -3.63
C VAL A 488 -15.40 -28.22 -3.50
N GLY A 489 -15.92 -28.31 -2.28
CA GLY A 489 -17.26 -28.83 -1.97
C GLY A 489 -17.28 -30.33 -1.67
N GLU A 490 -16.11 -30.92 -1.39
CA GLU A 490 -15.89 -32.35 -1.17
C GLU A 490 -15.71 -32.66 0.33
N ASP A 491 -16.59 -32.09 1.16
CA ASP A 491 -16.64 -32.26 2.62
C ASP A 491 -17.27 -33.62 2.98
N ASP A 492 -16.43 -34.61 3.31
CA ASP A 492 -16.85 -35.89 3.92
C ASP A 492 -16.35 -36.02 5.35
N ASP A 493 -17.19 -36.64 6.19
CA ASP A 493 -17.01 -36.78 7.63
C ASP A 493 -15.92 -37.81 7.99
N ILE A 494 -14.66 -37.36 8.08
CA ILE A 494 -13.56 -38.16 8.61
C ILE A 494 -13.65 -38.18 10.15
N GLY A 495 -14.59 -38.97 10.65
CA GLY A 495 -14.92 -39.09 12.07
C GLY A 495 -13.73 -39.56 12.92
N GLU A 496 -13.54 -38.88 14.05
CA GLU A 496 -12.53 -39.22 15.06
C GLU A 496 -13.27 -39.71 16.33
N GLU A 497 -13.21 -41.02 16.60
CA GLU A 497 -14.04 -41.69 17.62
C GLU A 497 -13.54 -41.41 19.05
N THR A 498 -13.82 -40.22 19.57
CA THR A 498 -13.75 -39.93 21.01
C THR A 498 -14.98 -39.17 21.49
N ALA A 499 -15.87 -39.87 22.20
CA ALA A 499 -17.02 -39.23 22.83
C ALA A 499 -16.61 -38.34 24.01
N HIS A 500 -17.29 -37.19 24.19
CA HIS A 500 -17.88 -36.76 25.48
C HIS A 500 -18.82 -35.53 25.30
N SER A 501 -20.06 -35.68 25.77
CA SER A 501 -21.00 -34.64 26.27
C SER A 501 -21.02 -33.21 25.65
N THR A 502 -21.99 -32.98 24.76
CA THR A 502 -22.94 -31.84 24.78
C THR A 502 -22.56 -30.49 25.43
N SER A 503 -22.48 -29.43 24.63
CA SER A 503 -23.48 -28.32 24.65
C SER A 503 -23.30 -27.41 23.43
N GLY A 504 -24.38 -26.81 22.93
CA GLY A 504 -24.40 -26.24 21.58
C GLY A 504 -24.36 -24.71 21.48
N ALA A 505 -24.17 -24.23 20.26
CA ALA A 505 -24.64 -22.93 19.78
C ALA A 505 -24.89 -23.04 18.26
N ALA A 506 -26.03 -22.56 17.78
CA ALA A 506 -26.37 -22.55 16.35
C ALA A 506 -26.24 -21.14 15.77
N PHE A 507 -25.90 -21.01 14.48
CA PHE A 507 -26.27 -19.83 13.70
C PHE A 507 -26.47 -20.12 12.20
N ALA A 508 -27.75 -20.09 11.81
CA ALA A 508 -28.31 -19.72 10.50
C ALA A 508 -27.54 -20.04 9.20
N SER A 509 -27.92 -21.13 8.52
CA SER A 509 -27.98 -21.15 7.05
C SER A 509 -29.27 -20.48 6.56
N SER A 510 -29.24 -19.77 5.44
CA SER A 510 -30.47 -19.43 4.70
C SER A 510 -30.23 -19.22 3.19
N HIS A 511 -30.88 -20.09 2.41
CA HIS A 511 -31.42 -19.91 1.05
C HIS A 511 -30.75 -18.93 0.06
N VAL A 512 -30.37 -19.47 -1.11
CA VAL A 512 -31.24 -19.31 -2.30
C VAL A 512 -31.40 -20.63 -3.06
N ALA A 513 -32.60 -21.18 -2.96
CA ALA A 513 -33.30 -21.95 -3.98
C ALA A 513 -34.77 -21.49 -3.91
N MET A 514 -35.62 -21.55 -4.92
CA MET A 514 -35.62 -22.23 -6.22
C MET A 514 -36.59 -21.47 -7.13
N LEU A 515 -36.51 -21.56 -8.47
CA LEU A 515 -37.69 -21.48 -9.35
C LEU A 515 -37.36 -21.84 -10.81
N ILE A 516 -37.69 -23.08 -11.20
CA ILE A 516 -37.99 -23.47 -12.59
C ILE A 516 -39.29 -24.26 -12.52
N GLY A 517 -40.26 -23.92 -13.36
CA GLY A 517 -41.56 -24.59 -13.46
C GLY A 517 -42.25 -24.14 -14.75
N SER A 518 -42.76 -25.10 -15.53
CA SER A 518 -43.17 -24.87 -16.92
C SER A 518 -44.64 -25.26 -17.17
N SER A 519 -45.14 -24.84 -18.34
CA SER A 519 -46.27 -25.48 -19.07
C SER A 519 -47.71 -25.17 -18.61
N GLY A 520 -48.25 -24.05 -19.12
CA GLY A 520 -49.28 -24.05 -20.17
C GLY A 520 -50.72 -24.52 -19.91
N ILE A 521 -51.68 -23.83 -20.55
CA ILE A 521 -52.97 -24.33 -21.06
C ILE A 521 -53.46 -23.34 -22.16
N LEU A 522 -54.54 -23.68 -22.88
CA LEU A 522 -54.86 -23.27 -24.26
C LEU A 522 -55.85 -22.08 -24.42
N ASP A 523 -56.16 -21.79 -25.69
CA ASP A 523 -57.37 -21.12 -26.23
C ASP A 523 -57.49 -19.57 -26.13
N GLU A 524 -58.09 -18.84 -27.09
CA GLU A 524 -58.25 -19.01 -28.56
C GLU A 524 -58.66 -17.65 -29.19
N VAL A 525 -58.63 -17.51 -30.53
CA VAL A 525 -59.30 -16.49 -31.39
C VAL A 525 -59.10 -14.97 -31.11
N GLY A 526 -58.73 -14.17 -32.15
CA GLY A 526 -59.16 -12.75 -32.17
C GLY A 526 -58.42 -11.73 -33.05
N ARG A 527 -58.79 -11.67 -34.34
CA ARG A 527 -58.64 -10.55 -35.32
C ARG A 527 -58.33 -9.15 -34.72
N SER A 528 -57.52 -8.29 -35.35
CA SER A 528 -57.83 -7.69 -36.67
C SER A 528 -56.68 -6.82 -37.23
N CYS A 529 -56.65 -6.68 -38.56
CA CYS A 529 -55.97 -5.65 -39.39
C CYS A 529 -54.45 -5.50 -39.21
#